data_AF-A0A7M4DM54-F1
#
_entry.id   AF-A0A7M4DM54-F1
#
_cell.length_a   1.000
_cell.length_b   1.000
_cell.length_c   1.000
_cell.angle_alpha   90.00
_cell.angle_beta   90.00
_cell.angle_gamma   90.00
#
_symmetry.space_group_name_H-M   'P 1'
#
loop_
_entity.id
_entity.type
_entity.pdbx_description
1 polymer ?
#
loop_
_entity_poly.entity_id
_entity_poly.type
_entity_poly.pdbx_seq_one_letter_code
_entity_poly.pdbx_strand_id
1 'polypeptide(L)'
;MIGAAVRDGLPQGVQQTMDVLRFSGNQSVHEVHHDDTPETAGTLFNLLNLVVERLVTQPKQLDELYSGLPEGVRDSIARRDAATP
;
A
#
# COMPACT_ATOMS: atom_id res chain seq x y z
N MET A 1 7.99 -3.43 13.89
CA MET A 1 9.03 -2.83 13.01
C MET A 1 8.50 -2.81 11.58
N ILE A 2 8.06 -1.66 11.09
CA ILE A 2 7.57 -1.46 9.71
C ILE A 2 8.64 -1.80 8.65
N GLY A 3 9.93 -1.87 9.05
CA GLY A 3 11.02 -2.34 8.20
C GLY A 3 10.90 -3.79 7.70
N ALA A 4 10.00 -4.61 8.24
CA ALA A 4 9.77 -5.96 7.73
C ALA A 4 8.93 -5.98 6.43
N ALA A 5 8.11 -4.95 6.17
CA ALA A 5 7.26 -4.87 4.96
C ALA A 5 8.02 -4.39 3.72
N VAL A 6 9.23 -3.85 3.88
CA VAL A 6 10.10 -3.36 2.79
C VAL A 6 10.63 -4.50 1.89
N ARG A 7 10.49 -5.77 2.30
CA ARG A 7 11.12 -6.91 1.61
C ARG A 7 10.37 -7.50 0.41
N ASP A 8 9.11 -7.11 0.15
CA ASP A 8 8.30 -7.71 -0.94
C ASP A 8 8.00 -6.77 -2.13
N GLY A 9 8.86 -5.77 -2.39
CA GLY A 9 8.71 -4.93 -3.59
C GLY A 9 7.62 -3.85 -3.47
N LEU A 10 7.42 -3.32 -2.26
CA LEU A 10 6.57 -2.15 -2.02
C LEU A 10 6.91 -1.02 -2.99
N PRO A 11 5.92 -0.46 -3.73
CA PRO A 11 6.15 0.68 -4.60
C PRO A 11 6.80 1.83 -3.82
N GLN A 12 7.82 2.46 -4.40
CA GLN A 12 8.64 3.49 -3.75
C GLN A 12 7.80 4.60 -3.08
N GLY A 13 6.72 5.02 -3.71
CA GLY A 13 5.81 6.05 -3.16
C GLY A 13 5.12 5.63 -1.85
N VAL A 14 4.85 4.34 -1.65
CA VAL A 14 4.26 3.84 -0.40
C VAL A 14 5.28 3.85 0.72
N GLN A 15 6.54 3.47 0.45
CA GLN A 15 7.60 3.56 1.44
C GLN A 15 7.82 5.00 1.89
N GLN A 16 7.91 5.94 0.94
CA GLN A 16 8.07 7.36 1.26
C GLN A 16 6.89 7.91 2.08
N THR A 17 5.66 7.50 1.76
CA THR A 17 4.48 7.89 2.53
C THR A 17 4.52 7.34 3.96
N MET A 18 4.94 6.08 4.13
CA MET A 18 5.11 5.46 5.45
C MET A 18 6.25 6.10 6.26
N ASP A 19 7.33 6.51 5.61
CA ASP A 19 8.44 7.22 6.25
C ASP A 19 8.02 8.59 6.77
N VAL A 20 7.20 9.32 6.01
CA VAL A 20 6.61 10.59 6.46
C VAL A 20 5.68 10.38 7.65
N LEU A 21 4.79 9.37 7.60
CA LEU A 21 3.93 9.02 8.73
C LEU A 21 4.73 8.65 9.98
N ARG A 22 5.82 7.90 9.82
CA ARG A 22 6.72 7.54 10.93
C ARG A 22 7.45 8.76 11.48
N PHE A 23 7.93 9.65 10.61
CA PHE A 23 8.60 10.88 11.03
C PHE A 23 7.65 11.78 11.81
N SER A 24 6.47 12.08 11.25
CA SER A 24 5.44 12.88 11.93
C SER A 24 5.00 12.24 13.24
N GLY A 25 4.72 10.94 13.25
CA GLY A 25 4.30 10.23 14.46
C GLY A 25 5.37 10.18 15.56
N ASN A 26 6.65 10.01 15.22
CA ASN A 26 7.74 10.01 16.21
C ASN A 26 8.04 11.41 16.76
N GLN A 27 7.87 12.47 15.97
CA GLN A 27 8.03 13.85 16.45
C GLN A 27 6.91 14.22 17.43
N SER A 28 5.68 13.71 17.24
CA SER A 28 4.53 13.93 18.13
C SER A 28 4.57 13.18 19.47
N VAL A 29 5.56 12.30 19.71
CA VAL A 29 5.64 11.46 20.92
C VAL A 29 6.34 12.17 22.09
N HIS A 30 7.05 13.29 21.85
CA HIS A 30 7.74 13.99 22.94
C HIS A 30 6.93 15.05 23.67
N GLU A 31 5.79 15.47 23.15
CA GLU A 31 4.80 16.26 23.88
C GLU A 31 3.42 15.86 23.35
N VAL A 32 2.46 15.55 24.23
CA VAL A 32 1.05 15.43 23.83
C VAL A 32 0.61 16.84 23.42
N HIS A 33 0.83 17.17 22.15
CA HIS A 33 0.46 18.47 21.61
C HIS A 33 -1.05 18.61 21.72
N HIS A 34 -1.50 19.58 22.53
CA HIS A 34 -2.92 19.96 22.63
C HIS A 34 -3.48 20.58 21.33
N ASP A 35 -2.64 20.69 20.29
CA ASP A 35 -2.97 21.21 18.96
C ASP A 35 -3.32 20.12 17.93
N ASP A 36 -3.65 18.90 18.39
CA ASP A 36 -4.27 17.89 17.53
C ASP A 36 -5.63 18.39 17.02
N THR A 37 -5.61 19.01 15.85
CA THR A 37 -6.82 19.50 15.19
C THR A 37 -7.49 18.39 14.39
N PRO A 38 -8.82 18.48 14.18
CA PRO A 38 -9.53 17.59 13.25
C PRO A 38 -8.92 17.57 11.83
N GLU A 39 -8.26 18.65 11.42
CA GLU A 39 -7.58 18.78 10.12
C GLU A 39 -6.32 17.92 10.04
N THR A 40 -5.51 17.89 11.12
CA THR A 40 -4.36 16.98 11.24
C THR A 40 -4.81 15.52 11.19
N ALA A 41 -5.87 15.17 11.93
CA ALA A 41 -6.46 13.83 11.89
C ALA A 41 -6.96 13.48 10.49
N GLY A 42 -7.64 14.41 9.80
CA GLY A 42 -8.11 14.23 8.42
C GLY A 42 -6.97 13.94 7.45
N THR A 43 -5.86 14.66 7.56
CA THR A 43 -4.65 14.41 6.76
C THR A 43 -4.09 13.02 7.00
N LEU A 44 -3.97 12.60 8.27
CA LEU A 44 -3.46 11.27 8.62
C LEU A 44 -4.38 10.15 8.11
N PHE A 45 -5.71 10.32 8.20
CA PHE A 45 -6.66 9.38 7.64
C PHE A 45 -6.56 9.30 6.11
N ASN A 46 -6.33 10.42 5.42
CA ASN A 46 -6.11 10.41 3.97
C ASN A 46 -4.84 9.65 3.58
N LEU A 47 -3.75 9.84 4.33
CA LEU A 47 -2.51 9.09 4.11
C LEU A 47 -2.70 7.59 4.39
N LEU A 48 -3.43 7.23 5.45
CA LEU A 48 -3.78 5.84 5.74
C LEU A 48 -4.61 5.23 4.60
N ASN A 49 -5.64 5.94 4.13
CA ASN A 49 -6.48 5.50 3.01
C ASN A 49 -5.64 5.29 1.74
N LEU A 50 -4.68 6.17 1.45
CA LEU A 50 -3.79 6.02 0.31
C LEU A 50 -2.94 4.74 0.41
N VAL A 51 -2.42 4.43 1.60
CA VAL A 51 -1.65 3.21 1.84
C VAL A 51 -2.53 1.96 1.69
N VAL A 52 -3.72 1.97 2.28
CA VAL A 52 -4.68 0.85 2.18
C VAL A 52 -5.11 0.64 0.73
N GLU A 53 -5.40 1.72 0.01
CA GLU A 53 -5.80 1.67 -1.40
C GLU A 53 -4.70 1.01 -2.25
N ARG A 54 -3.45 1.42 -2.07
CA ARG A 54 -2.33 0.93 -2.88
C ARG A 54 -1.93 -0.49 -2.54
N LEU A 55 -2.02 -0.88 -1.26
CA LEU A 55 -1.50 -2.17 -0.78
C LEU A 55 -2.56 -3.26 -0.64
N VAL A 56 -3.83 -2.89 -0.53
CA VAL A 56 -4.92 -3.84 -0.26
C VAL A 56 -5.97 -3.76 -1.36
N THR A 57 -6.54 -2.57 -1.60
CA THR A 57 -7.65 -2.42 -2.55
C THR A 57 -7.21 -2.73 -3.98
N GLN A 58 -6.16 -2.07 -4.47
CA GLN A 58 -5.69 -2.24 -5.85
C GLN A 58 -5.26 -3.67 -6.16
N PRO A 59 -4.40 -4.33 -5.35
CA PRO A 59 -4.02 -5.73 -5.62
C PRO A 59 -5.24 -6.65 -5.67
N LYS A 60 -6.17 -6.50 -4.72
CA LYS A 60 -7.38 -7.30 -4.68
C LYS A 60 -8.26 -7.11 -5.92
N GLN A 61 -8.45 -5.86 -6.36
CA GLN A 61 -9.21 -5.56 -7.57
C GLN A 61 -8.56 -6.17 -8.82
N LEU A 62 -7.24 -6.10 -8.93
CA LEU A 62 -6.50 -6.69 -10.04
C LEU A 62 -6.63 -8.22 -10.04
N ASP A 63 -6.52 -8.86 -8.87
CA ASP A 63 -6.71 -10.31 -8.73
C ASP A 63 -8.14 -10.73 -9.09
N GLU A 64 -9.14 -9.98 -8.65
CA GLU A 64 -10.55 -10.22 -9.00
C GLU A 64 -10.76 -10.12 -10.52
N LEU A 65 -10.24 -9.07 -11.16
CA LEU A 65 -10.31 -8.89 -12.62
C LEU A 65 -9.61 -10.04 -13.36
N TYR A 66 -8.42 -10.45 -12.91
CA TYR A 66 -7.68 -11.54 -13.51
C TYR A 66 -8.40 -12.89 -13.34
N SER A 67 -8.97 -13.13 -12.16
CA SER A 67 -9.74 -14.34 -11.85
C SER A 67 -11.03 -14.44 -12.68
N GLY A 68 -11.62 -13.30 -13.05
CA GLY A 68 -12.80 -13.22 -13.91
C GLY A 68 -12.53 -13.51 -15.39
N LEU A 69 -11.28 -13.67 -15.81
CA LEU A 69 -10.94 -13.99 -17.19
C LEU A 69 -11.37 -15.43 -17.57
N PRO A 70 -11.84 -15.66 -18.81
CA PRO A 70 -12.12 -17.00 -19.32
C PRO A 70 -10.90 -17.93 -19.19
N GLU A 71 -11.15 -19.19 -18.89
CA GLU A 71 -10.10 -20.18 -18.59
C GLU A 71 -9.07 -20.31 -19.73
N GLY A 72 -9.52 -20.32 -21.00
CA GLY A 72 -8.60 -20.35 -22.14
C GLY A 72 -7.66 -19.15 -22.27
N VAL A 73 -8.05 -17.98 -21.75
CA VAL A 73 -7.18 -16.79 -21.69
C VAL A 73 -6.17 -16.95 -20.56
N ARG A 74 -6.60 -17.41 -19.38
CA ARG A 74 -5.71 -17.68 -18.24
C ARG A 74 -4.67 -18.74 -18.57
N ASP A 75 -5.05 -19.80 -19.28
CA ASP A 75 -4.13 -20.85 -19.75
C ASP A 75 -3.09 -20.33 -20.73
N SER A 76 -3.51 -19.43 -21.64
CA SER A 76 -2.60 -18.83 -22.62
C SER A 76 -1.56 -17.92 -21.95
N ILE A 77 -1.97 -17.18 -20.92
CA ILE A 77 -1.07 -16.34 -20.10
C ILE A 77 -0.11 -17.22 -19.31
N ALA A 78 -0.61 -18.27 -18.64
CA ALA A 78 0.22 -19.20 -17.88
C ALA A 78 1.29 -19.88 -18.74
N ARG A 79 0.95 -20.29 -19.97
CA ARG A 79 1.92 -20.87 -20.93
C ARG A 79 2.98 -19.85 -21.37
N ARG A 80 2.60 -18.58 -21.56
CA ARG A 80 3.55 -17.50 -21.92
C ARG A 80 4.54 -17.24 -20.78
N ASP A 81 4.02 -17.12 -19.56
CA ASP A 81 4.84 -16.78 -18.40
C ASP A 81 5.78 -17.94 -18.03
N ALA A 82 5.36 -19.20 -18.23
CA ALA A 82 6.23 -20.38 -18.08
C ALA A 82 7.31 -20.51 -19.18
N ALA A 83 7.18 -19.81 -20.31
CA ALA A 83 8.13 -19.85 -21.42
C ALA A 83 9.26 -18.81 -21.29
N THR A 84 9.24 -17.95 -20.27
CA THR A 84 10.28 -16.95 -20.02
C THR A 84 11.12 -17.38 -18.80
N PRO A 85 12.41 -17.75 -18.98
CA PRO A 85 13.31 -18.12 -17.88
C PRO A 85 13.79 -16.91 -17.05
#